data_AF-A0A3A5QVE7-F1
#
_entry.id   AF-A0A3A5QVE7-F1
#
_cell.length_a   1.000
_cell.length_b   1.000
_cell.length_c   1.000
_cell.angle_alpha   90.00
_cell.angle_beta   90.00
_cell.angle_gamma   90.00
#
_symmetry.space_group_name_H-M   'P 1'
#
loop_
_entity.id
_entity.type
_entity.pdbx_description
1 polymer ?
#
loop_
_entity_poly.entity_id
_entity_poly.type
_entity_poly.pdbx_seq_one_letter_code
_entity_poly.pdbx_strand_id
1 'polypeptide(L)'
;MDGVLSWSAIGALITFAIQQVVKTCLDIRKSRSEIVFSKLHQERAEVVKQIFQKLTILQQTLIDLTSMVQIADKSESKEDIQKRLNRQFNQAYIEALNFFSLNRIFLSRDLCKKINDLLSEIRVTALDYEYSCSTIEGGIKCNSKELIANGTKEKRQIREQVRNELSDLLDELEDKFRQLLGGDKISWWQKIKHQLMRLYSYISRKKEH
;
A
#
# COMPACT_ATOMS: atom_id res chain seq x y z
N MET A 1 -40.25 63.72 15.65
CA MET A 1 -38.91 63.06 15.67
C MET A 1 -38.98 61.61 15.21
N ASP A 2 -40.16 61.10 14.87
CA ASP A 2 -40.43 59.66 14.70
C ASP A 2 -40.07 59.10 13.31
N GLY A 3 -40.01 59.97 12.29
CA GLY A 3 -39.63 59.57 10.93
C GLY A 3 -38.15 59.16 10.80
N VAL A 4 -37.25 59.84 11.51
CA VAL A 4 -35.80 59.57 11.45
C VAL A 4 -35.45 58.25 12.15
N LEU A 5 -36.13 57.94 13.27
CA LEU A 5 -35.97 56.65 13.95
C LEU A 5 -36.44 55.48 13.06
N SER A 6 -37.55 55.65 12.32
CA SER A 6 -38.10 54.64 11.40
C SER A 6 -37.15 54.30 10.25
N TRP A 7 -36.58 55.31 9.57
CA TRP A 7 -35.62 55.08 8.48
C TRP A 7 -34.32 54.42 8.95
N SER A 8 -33.86 54.74 10.16
CA SER A 8 -32.69 54.10 10.76
C SER A 8 -32.93 52.62 11.09
N ALA A 9 -34.13 52.27 11.57
CA ALA A 9 -34.53 50.89 11.83
C ALA A 9 -34.66 50.07 10.54
N ILE A 10 -35.22 50.67 9.47
CA ILE A 10 -35.30 50.05 8.15
C ILE A 10 -33.89 49.78 7.60
N GLY A 11 -32.98 50.75 7.72
CA GLY A 11 -31.58 50.58 7.34
C GLY A 11 -30.89 49.43 8.10
N ALA A 12 -31.10 49.36 9.43
CA ALA A 12 -30.55 48.28 10.26
C ALA A 12 -31.07 46.90 9.84
N LEU A 13 -32.38 46.77 9.58
CA LEU A 13 -32.98 45.51 9.11
C LEU A 13 -32.43 45.08 7.75
N ILE A 14 -32.24 46.02 6.82
CA ILE A 14 -31.64 45.75 5.51
C ILE A 14 -30.19 45.27 5.67
N THR A 15 -29.38 45.97 6.48
CA THR A 15 -27.99 45.54 6.73
C THR A 15 -27.90 44.17 7.40
N PHE A 16 -28.79 43.87 8.35
CA PHE A 16 -28.88 42.56 8.98
C PHE A 16 -29.28 41.48 7.96
N ALA A 17 -30.28 41.74 7.11
CA ALA A 17 -30.68 40.81 6.06
C ALA A 17 -29.53 40.53 5.07
N ILE A 18 -28.79 41.58 4.65
CA ILE A 18 -27.60 41.44 3.79
C ILE A 18 -26.53 40.60 4.50
N GLN A 19 -26.25 40.85 5.78
CA GLN A 19 -25.29 40.07 6.57
C GLN A 19 -25.67 38.58 6.65
N GLN A 20 -26.95 38.27 6.88
CA GLN A 20 -27.43 36.88 6.94
C GLN A 20 -27.33 36.18 5.58
N VAL A 21 -27.64 36.87 4.48
CA VAL A 21 -27.50 36.33 3.13
C VAL A 21 -26.04 36.05 2.80
N VAL A 22 -25.13 36.99 3.09
CA VAL A 22 -23.68 36.80 2.86
C VAL A 22 -23.15 35.63 3.68
N LYS A 23 -23.51 35.54 4.97
CA LYS A 23 -23.11 34.42 5.84
C LYS A 23 -23.59 33.08 5.30
N THR A 24 -24.86 32.98 4.93
CA THR A 24 -25.45 31.76 4.36
C THR A 24 -24.76 31.37 3.04
N CYS A 25 -24.46 32.33 2.16
CA CYS A 25 -23.72 32.05 0.93
C CYS A 25 -22.30 31.53 1.19
N LEU A 26 -21.60 32.05 2.20
CA LEU A 26 -20.28 31.57 2.59
C LEU A 26 -20.33 30.16 3.17
N ASP A 27 -21.30 29.88 4.04
CA ASP A 27 -21.50 28.55 4.64
C ASP A 27 -21.85 27.49 3.59
N ILE A 28 -22.65 27.83 2.57
CA ILE A 28 -22.95 26.94 1.43
C ILE A 28 -21.70 26.66 0.59
N ARG A 29 -20.89 27.68 0.30
CA ARG A 29 -19.63 27.48 -0.44
C ARG A 29 -18.64 26.63 0.34
N LYS A 30 -18.51 26.89 1.64
CA LYS A 30 -17.65 26.14 2.55
C LYS A 30 -18.07 24.69 2.64
N SER A 31 -19.34 24.42 2.94
CA SER A 31 -19.87 23.05 3.00
C SER A 31 -19.72 22.31 1.68
N ARG A 32 -19.97 22.96 0.53
CA ARG A 32 -19.74 22.36 -0.79
C ARG A 32 -18.26 22.00 -1.00
N SER A 33 -17.35 22.89 -0.63
CA SER A 33 -15.90 22.63 -0.69
C SER A 33 -15.51 21.47 0.23
N GLU A 34 -16.03 21.42 1.45
CA GLU A 34 -15.79 20.34 2.41
C GLU A 34 -16.32 19.00 1.90
N ILE A 35 -17.50 18.97 1.26
CA ILE A 35 -18.07 17.76 0.65
C ILE A 35 -17.19 17.26 -0.51
N VAL A 36 -16.78 18.14 -1.43
CA VAL A 36 -15.92 17.76 -2.56
C VAL A 36 -14.57 17.25 -2.06
N PHE A 37 -13.98 17.94 -1.08
CA PHE A 37 -12.75 17.53 -0.45
C PHE A 37 -12.90 16.15 0.23
N SER A 38 -13.94 15.96 1.04
CA SER A 38 -14.24 14.69 1.69
C SER A 38 -14.40 13.56 0.70
N LYS A 39 -15.11 13.78 -0.41
CA LYS A 39 -15.31 12.78 -1.45
C LYS A 39 -14.01 12.41 -2.15
N LEU A 40 -13.20 13.40 -2.51
CA LEU A 40 -11.88 13.18 -3.11
C LEU A 40 -10.94 12.42 -2.17
N HIS A 41 -10.96 12.74 -0.87
CA HIS A 41 -10.18 12.01 0.13
C HIS A 41 -10.64 10.57 0.30
N GLN A 42 -11.95 10.34 0.28
CA GLN A 42 -12.53 9.00 0.33
C GLN A 42 -12.16 8.16 -0.90
N GLU A 43 -12.27 8.73 -2.11
CA GLU A 43 -11.86 8.05 -3.35
C GLU A 43 -10.37 7.70 -3.34
N ARG A 44 -9.51 8.64 -2.91
CA ARG A 44 -8.07 8.37 -2.74
C ARG A 44 -7.79 7.27 -1.72
N ALA A 45 -8.48 7.27 -0.59
CA ALA A 45 -8.31 6.25 0.43
C ALA A 45 -8.68 4.86 -0.08
N GLU A 46 -9.78 4.77 -0.84
CA GLU A 46 -10.23 3.51 -1.44
C GLU A 46 -9.25 3.00 -2.50
N VAL A 47 -8.74 3.89 -3.37
CA VAL A 47 -7.70 3.54 -4.35
C VAL A 47 -6.43 3.04 -3.67
N VAL A 48 -5.95 3.73 -2.63
CA VAL A 48 -4.76 3.34 -1.86
C VAL A 48 -4.95 1.95 -1.26
N LYS A 49 -6.09 1.69 -0.63
CA LYS A 49 -6.44 0.39 -0.06
C LYS A 49 -6.42 -0.72 -1.12
N GLN A 50 -7.07 -0.52 -2.25
CA GLN A 50 -7.15 -1.53 -3.31
C GLN A 50 -5.79 -1.79 -3.98
N ILE A 51 -4.96 -0.76 -4.17
CA ILE A 51 -3.59 -0.92 -4.65
C ILE A 51 -2.80 -1.79 -3.67
N PHE A 52 -2.85 -1.47 -2.37
CA PHE A 52 -2.14 -2.25 -1.36
C PHE A 52 -2.58 -3.71 -1.37
N GLN A 53 -3.89 -3.97 -1.33
CA GLN A 53 -4.43 -5.34 -1.38
C GLN A 53 -3.93 -6.13 -2.60
N LYS A 54 -3.93 -5.52 -3.78
CA LYS A 54 -3.48 -6.18 -5.01
C LYS A 54 -1.98 -6.46 -5.00
N LEU A 55 -1.17 -5.55 -4.44
CA LEU A 55 0.27 -5.78 -4.27
C LEU A 55 0.56 -6.88 -3.25
N THR A 56 -0.18 -6.94 -2.15
CA THR A 56 -0.07 -8.02 -1.16
C THR A 56 -0.43 -9.37 -1.77
N ILE A 57 -1.52 -9.45 -2.55
CA ILE A 57 -1.91 -10.68 -3.25
C ILE A 57 -0.81 -11.09 -4.23
N LEU A 58 -0.29 -10.15 -5.02
CA LEU A 58 0.81 -10.42 -5.95
C LEU A 58 2.05 -10.98 -5.23
N GLN A 59 2.48 -10.34 -4.14
CA GLN A 59 3.61 -10.81 -3.33
C GLN A 59 3.37 -12.22 -2.78
N GLN A 60 2.17 -12.51 -2.28
CA GLN A 60 1.82 -13.85 -1.80
C GLN A 60 1.90 -14.89 -2.93
N THR A 61 1.36 -14.59 -4.12
CA THR A 61 1.43 -15.53 -5.26
C THR A 61 2.87 -15.77 -5.72
N LEU A 62 3.77 -14.79 -5.58
CA LEU A 62 5.19 -14.97 -5.87
C LEU A 62 5.88 -15.84 -4.81
N ILE A 63 5.56 -15.65 -3.53
CA ILE A 63 6.04 -16.51 -2.44
C ILE A 63 5.61 -17.96 -2.70
N ASP A 64 4.35 -18.19 -3.05
CA ASP A 64 3.82 -19.52 -3.31
C ASP A 64 4.51 -20.17 -4.53
N LEU A 65 4.66 -19.41 -5.61
CA LEU A 65 5.37 -19.82 -6.83
C LEU A 65 6.82 -20.25 -6.53
N THR A 66 7.54 -19.45 -5.76
CA THR A 66 8.96 -19.70 -5.45
C THR A 66 9.15 -20.78 -4.37
N SER A 67 8.12 -21.04 -3.56
CA SER A 67 8.11 -22.02 -2.46
C SER A 67 7.49 -23.37 -2.83
N MET A 68 7.22 -23.64 -4.11
CA MET A 68 6.54 -24.82 -4.66
C MET A 68 6.90 -26.18 -3.99
N VAL A 69 8.16 -26.37 -3.57
CA VAL A 69 8.62 -27.59 -2.86
C VAL A 69 7.83 -27.87 -1.57
N GLN A 70 7.25 -26.84 -0.95
CA GLN A 70 6.51 -26.91 0.31
C GLN A 70 5.00 -27.12 0.15
N ILE A 71 4.45 -26.95 -1.06
CA ILE A 71 3.00 -26.95 -1.35
C ILE A 71 2.54 -28.30 -1.94
N ALA A 72 3.41 -29.32 -1.95
CA ALA A 72 3.11 -30.59 -2.60
C ALA A 72 1.93 -31.33 -1.93
N ASP A 73 0.75 -31.21 -2.52
CA ASP A 73 -0.37 -32.11 -2.29
C ASP A 73 -0.04 -33.45 -2.99
N LYS A 74 -0.21 -34.56 -2.27
CA LYS A 74 0.07 -35.90 -2.80
C LYS A 74 -0.85 -36.29 -3.96
N SER A 75 -1.94 -35.55 -4.16
CA SER A 75 -2.95 -35.80 -5.19
C SER A 75 -2.66 -35.13 -6.54
N GLU A 76 -1.74 -34.15 -6.60
CA GLU A 76 -1.52 -33.31 -7.78
C GLU A 76 -0.09 -33.50 -8.33
N SER A 77 0.07 -33.53 -9.66
CA SER A 77 1.41 -33.66 -10.27
C SER A 77 2.22 -32.36 -10.06
N LYS A 78 3.55 -32.48 -10.00
CA LYS A 78 4.41 -31.28 -9.90
C LYS A 78 4.17 -30.31 -11.06
N GLU A 79 3.97 -30.83 -12.27
CA GLU A 79 3.75 -29.99 -13.45
C GLU A 79 2.43 -29.20 -13.34
N ASP A 80 1.37 -29.83 -12.83
CA ASP A 80 0.06 -29.19 -12.64
C ASP A 80 0.11 -28.11 -11.55
N ILE A 81 0.78 -28.40 -10.41
CA ILE A 81 1.02 -27.41 -9.35
C ILE A 81 1.76 -26.19 -9.94
N GLN A 82 2.82 -26.41 -10.72
CA GLN A 82 3.61 -25.34 -11.32
C GLN A 82 2.77 -24.49 -12.28
N LYS A 83 2.00 -25.13 -13.16
CA LYS A 83 1.08 -24.44 -14.09
C LYS A 83 0.04 -23.60 -13.35
N ARG A 84 -0.54 -24.15 -12.28
CA ARG A 84 -1.52 -23.44 -11.44
C ARG A 84 -0.91 -22.21 -10.77
N LEU A 85 0.25 -22.35 -10.12
CA LEU A 85 0.94 -21.25 -9.44
C LEU A 85 1.37 -20.17 -10.44
N ASN A 86 1.92 -20.54 -11.60
CA ASN A 86 2.26 -19.60 -12.67
C ASN A 86 1.03 -18.82 -13.15
N ARG A 87 -0.11 -19.50 -13.33
CA ARG A 87 -1.36 -18.84 -13.73
C ARG A 87 -1.85 -17.86 -12.67
N GLN A 88 -1.81 -18.24 -11.40
CA GLN A 88 -2.20 -17.38 -10.27
C GLN A 88 -1.31 -16.13 -10.18
N PHE A 89 0.01 -16.31 -10.27
CA PHE A 89 0.96 -15.20 -10.29
C PHE A 89 0.71 -14.25 -11.46
N ASN A 90 0.61 -14.78 -12.68
CA ASN A 90 0.39 -13.95 -13.87
C ASN A 90 -0.92 -13.16 -13.80
N GLN A 91 -1.99 -13.80 -13.29
CA GLN A 91 -3.27 -13.13 -13.09
C GLN A 91 -3.14 -11.99 -12.06
N ALA A 92 -2.54 -12.25 -10.90
CA ALA A 92 -2.34 -11.25 -9.86
C ALA A 92 -1.46 -10.08 -10.36
N TYR A 93 -0.43 -10.38 -11.15
CA TYR A 93 0.46 -9.36 -11.72
C TYR A 93 -0.29 -8.44 -12.68
N ILE A 94 -1.06 -9.00 -13.60
CA ILE A 94 -1.88 -8.24 -14.56
C ILE A 94 -2.91 -7.39 -13.82
N GLU A 95 -3.59 -7.95 -12.82
CA GLU A 95 -4.57 -7.22 -12.03
C GLU A 95 -3.97 -6.05 -11.26
N ALA A 96 -2.83 -6.26 -10.59
CA ALA A 96 -2.12 -5.22 -9.86
C ALA A 96 -1.64 -4.12 -10.82
N LEU A 97 -0.99 -4.49 -11.92
CA LEU A 97 -0.46 -3.56 -12.92
C LEU A 97 -1.57 -2.73 -13.57
N ASN A 98 -2.67 -3.36 -14.00
CA ASN A 98 -3.77 -2.67 -14.65
C ASN A 98 -4.47 -1.71 -13.68
N PHE A 99 -4.77 -2.19 -12.46
CA PHE A 99 -5.43 -1.36 -11.46
C PHE A 99 -4.56 -0.17 -11.07
N PHE A 100 -3.27 -0.39 -10.81
CA PHE A 100 -2.32 0.68 -10.55
C PHE A 100 -2.29 1.66 -11.71
N SER A 101 -2.09 1.19 -12.95
CA SER A 101 -1.94 2.02 -14.14
C SER A 101 -3.14 2.93 -14.39
N LEU A 102 -4.35 2.42 -14.21
CA LEU A 102 -5.59 3.19 -14.39
C LEU A 102 -5.82 4.22 -13.26
N ASN A 103 -5.27 3.98 -12.07
CA ASN A 103 -5.51 4.81 -10.88
C ASN A 103 -4.32 5.67 -10.45
N ARG A 104 -3.24 5.75 -11.25
CA ARG A 104 -2.02 6.52 -10.91
C ARG A 104 -2.29 8.00 -10.60
N ILE A 105 -3.35 8.57 -11.19
CA ILE A 105 -3.74 9.98 -10.97
C ILE A 105 -4.11 10.30 -9.52
N PHE A 106 -4.46 9.28 -8.73
CA PHE A 106 -4.82 9.44 -7.31
C PHE A 106 -3.60 9.42 -6.38
N LEU A 107 -2.41 9.13 -6.90
CA LEU A 107 -1.17 8.98 -6.14
C LEU A 107 -0.15 10.06 -6.47
N SER A 108 0.78 10.30 -5.54
CA SER A 108 1.94 11.15 -5.82
C SER A 108 2.88 10.48 -6.83
N ARG A 109 3.69 11.29 -7.53
CA ARG A 109 4.69 10.77 -8.48
C ARG A 109 5.71 9.85 -7.79
N ASP A 110 6.12 10.20 -6.57
CA ASP A 110 7.06 9.39 -5.78
C ASP A 110 6.49 8.03 -5.41
N LEU A 111 5.21 7.97 -5.03
CA LEU A 111 4.53 6.70 -4.77
C LEU A 111 4.35 5.89 -6.04
N CYS A 112 3.98 6.54 -7.14
CA CYS A 112 3.91 5.85 -8.43
C CYS A 112 5.25 5.23 -8.82
N LYS A 113 6.36 5.93 -8.56
CA LYS A 113 7.70 5.40 -8.82
C LYS A 113 7.96 4.17 -7.95
N LYS A 114 7.77 4.25 -6.63
CA LYS A 114 7.95 3.11 -5.72
C LYS A 114 7.13 1.89 -6.11
N ILE A 115 5.85 2.08 -6.47
CA ILE A 115 4.98 0.96 -6.90
C ILE A 115 5.47 0.35 -8.20
N ASN A 116 5.88 1.17 -9.18
CA ASN A 116 6.44 0.68 -10.43
C ASN A 116 7.74 -0.10 -10.21
N ASP A 117 8.63 0.42 -9.38
CA ASP A 117 9.90 -0.23 -9.07
C ASP A 117 9.63 -1.60 -8.42
N LEU A 118 8.70 -1.69 -7.47
CA LEU A 118 8.27 -2.96 -6.86
C LEU A 118 7.66 -3.93 -7.87
N LEU A 119 6.74 -3.47 -8.73
CA LEU A 119 6.13 -4.31 -9.77
C LEU A 119 7.19 -4.84 -10.75
N SER A 120 8.14 -3.99 -11.15
CA SER A 120 9.25 -4.38 -12.01
C SER A 120 10.12 -5.43 -11.35
N GLU A 121 10.50 -5.23 -10.09
CA GLU A 121 11.34 -6.17 -9.35
C GLU A 121 10.66 -7.53 -9.17
N ILE A 122 9.37 -7.54 -8.82
CA ILE A 122 8.55 -8.75 -8.76
C ILE A 122 8.57 -9.50 -10.11
N ARG A 123 8.42 -8.76 -11.22
CA ARG A 123 8.39 -9.36 -12.56
C ARG A 123 9.73 -9.98 -12.94
N VAL A 124 10.83 -9.27 -12.68
CA VAL A 124 12.20 -9.74 -12.94
C VAL A 124 12.49 -10.98 -12.09
N THR A 125 12.20 -10.92 -10.79
CA THR A 125 12.40 -12.03 -9.86
C THR A 125 11.64 -13.29 -10.29
N ALA A 126 10.42 -13.15 -10.80
CA ALA A 126 9.66 -14.28 -11.33
C ALA A 126 10.28 -14.89 -12.61
N LEU A 127 10.83 -14.05 -13.50
CA LEU A 127 11.55 -14.51 -14.69
C LEU A 127 12.84 -15.24 -14.31
N ASP A 128 13.60 -14.70 -13.37
CA ASP A 128 14.82 -15.32 -12.88
C ASP A 128 14.52 -16.69 -12.26
N TYR A 129 13.41 -16.81 -11.53
CA TYR A 129 12.97 -18.09 -10.98
C TYR A 129 12.65 -19.12 -12.08
N GLU A 130 11.94 -18.71 -13.12
CA GLU A 130 11.62 -19.56 -14.28
C GLU A 130 12.89 -19.97 -15.03
N TYR A 131 13.83 -19.04 -15.20
CA TYR A 131 15.13 -19.31 -15.79
C TYR A 131 15.91 -20.35 -14.98
N SER A 132 16.02 -20.19 -13.66
CA SER A 132 16.69 -21.18 -12.80
C SER A 132 15.99 -22.55 -12.81
N CYS A 133 14.67 -22.60 -12.93
CA CYS A 133 13.96 -23.86 -13.17
C CYS A 133 14.41 -24.53 -14.47
N SER A 134 14.48 -23.75 -15.56
CA SER A 134 14.90 -24.22 -16.87
C SER A 134 16.36 -24.70 -16.87
N THR A 135 17.25 -24.02 -16.14
CA THR A 135 18.65 -24.42 -15.93
C THR A 135 18.76 -25.78 -15.24
N ILE A 136 17.97 -26.01 -14.19
CA ILE A 136 17.93 -27.32 -13.50
C ILE A 136 17.43 -28.40 -14.46
N GLU A 137 16.35 -28.16 -15.20
CA GLU A 137 15.81 -29.12 -16.16
C GLU A 137 16.81 -29.46 -17.28
N GLY A 138 17.50 -28.44 -17.81
CA GLY A 138 18.60 -28.62 -18.77
C GLY A 138 19.73 -29.46 -18.18
N GLY A 139 20.13 -29.19 -16.93
CA GLY A 139 21.11 -29.96 -16.18
C GLY A 139 20.72 -31.43 -16.00
N ILE A 140 19.44 -31.71 -15.69
CA ILE A 140 18.91 -33.07 -15.61
C ILE A 140 19.00 -33.78 -16.97
N LYS A 141 18.58 -33.10 -18.05
CA LYS A 141 18.59 -33.66 -19.42
C LYS A 141 19.99 -34.02 -19.91
N CYS A 142 21.01 -33.22 -19.57
CA CYS A 142 22.40 -33.47 -19.94
C CYS A 142 23.25 -34.16 -18.86
N ASN A 143 22.64 -34.59 -17.75
CA ASN A 143 23.30 -35.18 -16.59
C ASN A 143 24.46 -34.32 -16.02
N SER A 144 24.34 -32.99 -16.11
CA SER A 144 25.32 -32.04 -15.58
C SER A 144 25.01 -31.67 -14.14
N LYS A 145 25.80 -32.20 -13.19
CA LYS A 145 25.68 -31.88 -11.77
C LYS A 145 25.92 -30.40 -11.47
N GLU A 146 26.77 -29.74 -12.25
CA GLU A 146 27.09 -28.33 -12.08
C GLU A 146 25.88 -27.44 -12.38
N LEU A 147 25.20 -27.67 -13.50
CA LEU A 147 23.99 -26.93 -13.87
C LEU A 147 22.87 -27.11 -12.83
N ILE A 148 22.69 -28.35 -12.35
CA ILE A 148 21.71 -28.66 -11.30
C ILE A 148 22.05 -27.91 -10.00
N ALA A 149 23.33 -27.91 -9.59
CA ALA A 149 23.77 -27.24 -8.38
C ALA A 149 23.62 -25.71 -8.48
N ASN A 150 24.03 -25.11 -9.60
CA ASN A 150 23.92 -23.67 -9.84
C ASN A 150 22.46 -23.22 -9.85
N GLY A 151 21.60 -23.86 -10.64
CA GLY A 151 20.17 -23.52 -10.66
C GLY A 151 19.48 -23.72 -9.30
N THR A 152 19.88 -24.73 -8.53
CA THR A 152 19.34 -24.94 -7.17
C THR A 152 19.77 -23.83 -6.20
N LYS A 153 21.02 -23.36 -6.31
CA LYS A 153 21.55 -22.23 -5.54
C LYS A 153 20.81 -20.94 -5.89
N GLU A 154 20.63 -20.64 -7.17
CA GLU A 154 19.89 -19.48 -7.64
C GLU A 154 18.44 -19.50 -7.14
N LYS A 155 17.71 -20.63 -7.28
CA LYS A 155 16.35 -20.76 -6.73
C LYS A 155 16.28 -20.50 -5.23
N ARG A 156 17.32 -20.85 -4.48
CA ARG A 156 17.39 -20.55 -3.04
C ARG A 156 17.60 -19.06 -2.78
N GLN A 157 18.48 -18.41 -3.55
CA GLN A 157 18.71 -16.96 -3.43
C GLN A 157 17.45 -16.17 -3.77
N ILE A 158 16.78 -16.53 -4.86
CA ILE A 158 15.52 -15.91 -5.28
C ILE A 158 14.45 -16.05 -4.20
N ARG A 159 14.28 -17.23 -3.59
CA ARG A 159 13.34 -17.41 -2.47
C ARG A 159 13.64 -16.48 -1.30
N GLU A 160 14.92 -16.28 -0.98
CA GLU A 160 15.32 -15.40 0.12
C GLU A 160 15.07 -13.93 -0.20
N GLN A 161 15.38 -13.51 -1.43
CA GLN A 161 15.08 -12.17 -1.95
C GLN A 161 13.57 -11.88 -1.91
N VAL A 162 12.75 -12.83 -2.36
CA VAL A 162 11.29 -12.70 -2.31
C VAL A 162 10.80 -12.57 -0.86
N ARG A 163 11.32 -13.41 0.05
CA ARG A 163 10.83 -13.43 1.43
C ARG A 163 11.24 -12.19 2.22
N ASN A 164 12.44 -11.69 1.99
CA ASN A 164 13.00 -10.58 2.78
C ASN A 164 12.86 -9.26 2.01
N GLU A 165 13.63 -9.08 0.93
CA GLU A 165 13.78 -7.78 0.26
C GLU A 165 12.47 -7.28 -0.34
N LEU A 166 11.72 -8.14 -1.04
CA LEU A 166 10.44 -7.74 -1.62
C LEU A 166 9.35 -7.52 -0.56
N SER A 167 9.39 -8.26 0.55
CA SER A 167 8.48 -8.03 1.67
C SER A 167 8.78 -6.70 2.36
N ASP A 168 10.05 -6.38 2.59
CA ASP A 168 10.48 -5.11 3.19
C ASP A 168 10.06 -3.92 2.33
N LEU A 169 10.18 -4.03 0.99
CA LEU A 169 9.70 -3.00 0.07
C LEU A 169 8.18 -2.81 0.13
N LEU A 170 7.42 -3.89 0.34
CA LEU A 170 5.97 -3.82 0.50
C LEU A 170 5.60 -3.18 1.85
N ASP A 171 6.32 -3.50 2.93
CA ASP A 171 6.13 -2.91 4.26
C ASP A 171 6.43 -1.40 4.25
N GLU A 172 7.51 -0.98 3.58
CA GLU A 172 7.79 0.45 3.37
C GLU A 172 6.66 1.17 2.62
N LEU A 173 6.05 0.48 1.65
CA LEU A 173 4.94 1.03 0.89
C LEU A 173 3.68 1.11 1.75
N GLU A 174 3.43 0.10 2.58
CA GLU A 174 2.33 0.11 3.56
C GLU A 174 2.44 1.31 4.49
N ASP A 175 3.63 1.57 5.04
CA ASP A 175 3.84 2.71 5.92
C ASP A 175 3.49 4.01 5.21
N LYS A 176 3.92 4.21 3.95
CA LYS A 176 3.53 5.40 3.18
C LYS A 176 2.03 5.48 2.92
N PHE A 177 1.35 4.35 2.70
CA PHE A 177 -0.10 4.32 2.57
C PHE A 177 -0.80 4.67 3.88
N ARG A 178 -0.32 4.17 5.01
CA ARG A 178 -0.83 4.54 6.35
C ARG A 178 -0.67 6.04 6.62
N GLN A 179 0.46 6.63 6.22
CA GLN A 179 0.67 8.08 6.30
C GLN A 179 -0.37 8.85 5.48
N LEU A 180 -0.63 8.42 4.23
CA LEU A 180 -1.65 9.03 3.38
C LEU A 180 -3.07 8.92 3.95
N LEU A 181 -3.37 7.83 4.66
CA LEU A 181 -4.66 7.61 5.32
C LEU A 181 -4.80 8.32 6.68
N GLY A 182 -3.76 9.05 7.12
CA GLY A 182 -3.79 9.82 8.36
C GLY A 182 -3.32 9.07 9.61
N GLY A 183 -2.67 7.91 9.48
CA GLY A 183 -2.19 7.08 10.59
C GLY A 183 -1.11 7.72 11.48
N ASP A 184 -0.46 8.80 11.03
CA ASP A 184 0.67 9.42 11.75
C ASP A 184 0.29 10.21 13.01
N LYS A 185 -0.96 10.68 13.14
CA LYS A 185 -1.36 11.40 14.36
C LYS A 185 -1.58 10.49 15.56
N ILE A 186 -1.66 9.17 15.39
CA ILE A 186 -1.87 8.23 16.51
C ILE A 186 -0.57 7.46 16.82
N SER A 187 0.18 7.07 15.78
CA SER A 187 1.43 6.32 15.89
C SER A 187 2.56 7.09 16.62
N TRP A 188 2.73 8.39 16.33
CA TRP A 188 3.78 9.21 16.95
C TRP A 188 3.56 9.40 18.47
N TRP A 189 2.32 9.68 18.89
CA TRP A 189 1.96 9.83 20.30
C TRP A 189 2.02 8.49 21.06
N GLN A 190 1.71 7.37 20.42
CA GLN A 190 1.87 6.05 21.01
C GLN A 190 3.35 5.65 21.18
N LYS A 191 4.21 5.94 20.20
CA LYS A 191 5.67 5.74 20.31
C LYS A 191 6.27 6.59 21.43
N ILE A 192 5.87 7.86 21.53
CA ILE A 192 6.34 8.76 22.62
C ILE A 192 5.84 8.29 23.98
N LYS A 193 4.55 7.95 24.11
CA LYS A 193 3.99 7.42 25.36
C LYS A 193 4.72 6.15 25.81
N HIS A 194 5.04 5.26 24.89
CA HIS A 194 5.75 4.01 25.20
C HIS A 194 7.22 4.26 25.61
N GLN A 195 7.92 5.22 24.99
CA GLN A 195 9.26 5.61 25.40
C GLN A 195 9.28 6.31 26.76
N LEU A 196 8.30 7.17 27.04
CA LEU A 196 8.15 7.83 28.34
C LEU A 196 7.83 6.84 29.47
N MET A 197 6.98 5.84 29.21
CA MET A 197 6.67 4.78 30.18
C MET A 197 7.90 3.90 30.49
N ARG A 198 8.74 3.64 29.48
CA ARG A 198 10.02 2.93 29.68
C ARG A 198 11.00 3.74 30.52
N LEU A 199 11.14 5.04 30.26
CA LEU A 199 11.97 5.94 31.06
C LEU A 199 11.47 6.06 32.50
N TYR A 200 10.16 6.18 32.70
CA TYR A 200 9.56 6.24 34.03
C TYR A 200 9.81 4.95 34.83
N SER A 201 9.60 3.77 34.23
CA SER A 201 9.87 2.48 34.89
C SER A 201 11.35 2.21 35.18
N TYR A 202 12.26 2.85 34.46
CA TYR A 202 13.70 2.79 34.69
C TYR A 202 14.12 3.72 35.83
N ILE A 203 13.56 4.93 35.87
CA ILE A 203 13.83 5.93 36.91
C ILE A 203 13.24 5.51 38.27
N SER A 204 12.02 4.95 38.28
CA SER A 204 11.39 4.46 39.52
C SER A 204 12.14 3.28 40.14
N ARG A 205 12.68 2.35 39.32
CA ARG A 205 13.51 1.24 39.82
C ARG A 205 14.87 1.65 40.38
N LYS A 206 15.37 2.84 40.02
CA LYS A 206 16.65 3.37 40.49
C LYS A 206 16.53 4.21 41.77
N LYS A 207 15.31 4.45 42.25
CA LYS A 207 15.03 5.15 43.53
C LYS A 207 14.72 4.21 44.69
N GLU A 208 14.55 2.91 44.43
CA GLU A 208 14.29 1.86 45.45
C GLU A 208 15.56 1.07 45.85
N HIS A 209 16.73 1.48 45.34
CA HIS A 209 18.06 1.02 45.75
C HIS A 209 18.90 2.22 46.18
#